data_AF-A0A248TGF8-F1
#
_entry.id   AF-A0A248TGF8-F1
#
_cell.length_a   1.000
_cell.length_b   1.000
_cell.length_c   1.000
_cell.angle_alpha   90.00
_cell.angle_beta   90.00
_cell.angle_gamma   90.00
#
_symmetry.space_group_name_H-M   'P 1'
#
loop_
_entity.id
_entity.type
_entity.pdbx_description
1 polymer ?
#
loop_
_entity_poly.entity_id
_entity_poly.type
_entity_poly.pdbx_seq_one_letter_code
_entity_poly.pdbx_strand_id
1 'polypeptide(L)'
;MANNQLEIFWEIYRRNLGFNPDEPMGFQERSYWKRVRTQMKKCMESNDPEYALYNSPDFNKQYFLSKWWDKLDRFDKEKYLIHVWLNKGVSLLHGYDWWLPYFKDIGFISNCNSPKPNEDILLYRGAYPAFSQGLSWTPNREFAKTFAGQGEKMNVYQVVVKPESILGIFSGTAGYIGEPNQIYHGFEYVVDYRTIEPKIVRR
;
A
#
# COMPACT_ATOMS: atom_id res chain seq x y z
N MET A 1 -16.58 2.97 14.73
CA MET A 1 -15.38 2.16 14.39
C MET A 1 -14.31 2.95 13.60
N ALA A 2 -14.56 4.17 13.11
CA ALA A 2 -13.58 4.94 12.32
C ALA A 2 -12.38 5.52 13.12
N ASN A 3 -12.52 5.83 14.41
CA ASN A 3 -11.43 6.44 15.20
C ASN A 3 -10.15 5.59 15.27
N ASN A 4 -10.27 4.27 15.33
CA ASN A 4 -9.11 3.40 15.58
C ASN A 4 -8.18 3.28 14.35
N GLN A 5 -8.70 3.32 13.12
CA GLN A 5 -7.86 3.13 11.91
C GLN A 5 -6.96 4.33 11.62
N LEU A 6 -7.49 5.54 11.79
CA LEU A 6 -6.73 6.78 11.58
C LEU A 6 -5.68 6.97 12.67
N GLU A 7 -6.02 6.62 13.92
CA GLU A 7 -5.08 6.61 15.04
C GLU A 7 -3.94 5.61 14.79
N ILE A 8 -4.25 4.36 14.44
CA ILE A 8 -3.25 3.34 14.08
C ILE A 8 -2.38 3.81 12.92
N PHE A 9 -2.99 4.41 11.89
CA PHE A 9 -2.24 4.93 10.74
C PHE A 9 -1.21 5.97 11.19
N TRP A 10 -1.62 6.98 11.97
CA TRP A 10 -0.71 8.04 12.42
C TRP A 10 0.33 7.52 13.40
N GLU A 11 -0.01 6.55 14.25
CA GLU A 11 0.95 5.89 15.13
C GLU A 11 2.04 5.20 14.32
N ILE A 12 1.68 4.35 13.34
CA ILE A 12 2.63 3.68 12.46
C ILE A 12 3.44 4.71 11.67
N TYR A 13 2.79 5.76 11.16
CA TYR A 13 3.45 6.80 10.37
C TYR A 13 4.51 7.54 11.17
N ARG A 14 4.17 8.00 12.38
CA ARG A 14 5.10 8.72 13.27
C ARG A 14 6.25 7.82 13.71
N ARG A 15 5.97 6.54 14.02
CA ARG A 15 6.99 5.55 14.36
C ARG A 15 7.98 5.32 13.21
N ASN A 16 7.49 5.20 11.98
CA ASN A 16 8.33 5.02 10.79
C ASN A 16 9.23 6.23 10.50
N LEU A 17 8.81 7.43 10.93
CA LEU A 17 9.61 8.65 10.83
C LEU A 17 10.58 8.84 12.01
N GLY A 18 10.57 7.92 13.00
CA GLY A 18 11.40 8.01 14.20
C GLY A 18 10.97 9.13 15.15
N PHE A 19 9.71 9.58 15.10
CA PHE A 19 9.22 10.61 16.01
C PHE A 19 8.96 10.03 17.40
N ASN A 20 9.33 10.79 18.43
CA ASN A 20 9.07 10.42 19.82
C ASN A 20 7.56 10.54 20.12
N PRO A 21 6.88 9.44 20.48
CA PRO A 21 5.46 9.49 20.81
C PRO A 21 5.17 10.31 22.08
N ASP A 22 6.12 10.39 23.02
CA ASP A 22 5.97 11.09 24.30
C ASP A 22 6.22 12.61 24.19
N GLU A 23 6.80 13.05 23.06
CA GLU A 23 7.05 14.47 22.76
C GLU A 23 6.38 14.89 21.45
N PRO A 24 5.04 14.87 21.37
CA PRO A 24 4.34 15.30 20.18
C PRO A 24 4.70 16.74 19.84
N MET A 25 4.95 16.98 18.55
CA MET A 25 5.31 18.29 18.01
C MET A 25 6.66 18.81 18.51
N GLY A 26 7.64 17.95 18.81
CA GLY A 26 9.04 18.37 19.03
C GLY A 26 9.64 19.15 17.84
N PHE A 27 10.84 19.71 18.00
CA PHE A 27 11.49 20.52 16.95
C PHE A 27 11.64 19.77 15.62
N GLN A 28 11.97 18.48 15.66
CA GLN A 28 12.10 17.62 14.49
C GLN A 28 10.75 17.45 13.76
N GLU A 29 9.69 17.10 14.50
CA GLU A 29 8.34 16.91 13.96
C GLU A 29 7.79 18.22 13.38
N ARG A 30 7.97 19.37 14.05
CA ARG A 30 7.57 20.69 13.52
C ARG A 30 8.30 21.04 12.22
N SER A 31 9.61 20.79 12.18
CA SER A 31 10.43 21.03 10.99
C SER A 31 9.99 20.14 9.82
N TYR A 32 9.68 18.88 10.11
CA TYR A 32 9.10 17.94 9.15
C TYR A 32 7.76 18.47 8.60
N TRP A 33 6.80 18.83 9.46
CA TRP A 33 5.50 19.33 9.02
C TRP A 33 5.58 20.66 8.25
N LYS A 34 6.58 21.50 8.52
CA LYS A 34 6.86 22.70 7.71
C LYS A 34 7.29 22.32 6.30
N ARG A 35 8.18 21.32 6.14
CA ARG A 35 8.60 20.82 4.82
C ARG A 35 7.42 20.19 4.07
N VAL A 36 6.65 19.33 4.73
CA VAL A 36 5.43 18.71 4.17
C VAL A 36 4.48 19.76 3.64
N ARG A 37 4.10 20.78 4.43
CA ARG A 37 3.19 21.84 3.99
C ARG A 37 3.72 22.61 2.78
N THR A 38 5.02 22.89 2.77
CA THR A 38 5.68 23.57 1.65
C THR A 38 5.61 22.71 0.39
N GLN A 39 5.89 21.41 0.50
CA GLN A 39 5.85 20.48 -0.63
C GLN A 39 4.42 20.26 -1.15
N MET A 40 3.45 20.11 -0.24
CA MET A 40 2.03 20.01 -0.60
C MET A 40 1.58 21.24 -1.39
N LYS A 41 1.95 22.46 -0.96
CA LYS A 41 1.63 23.69 -1.67
C LYS A 41 2.16 23.65 -3.11
N LYS A 42 3.43 23.28 -3.30
CA LYS A 42 4.03 23.13 -4.63
C LYS A 42 3.29 22.10 -5.50
N CYS A 43 2.95 20.93 -4.95
CA CYS A 43 2.20 19.91 -5.68
C CYS A 43 0.77 20.36 -6.04
N MET A 44 0.12 21.15 -5.16
CA MET A 44 -1.21 21.70 -5.41
C MET A 44 -1.22 22.73 -6.54
N GLU A 45 -0.21 23.59 -6.58
CA GLU A 45 -0.02 24.67 -7.56
C GLU A 45 0.57 24.18 -8.89
N SER A 46 1.15 22.97 -8.92
CA SER A 46 1.68 22.35 -10.14
C SER A 46 0.58 22.06 -11.16
N ASN A 47 0.84 22.41 -12.42
CA ASN A 47 0.06 21.96 -13.58
C ASN A 47 0.61 20.66 -14.21
N ASP A 48 1.72 20.15 -13.68
CA ASP A 48 2.34 18.90 -14.09
C ASP A 48 1.89 17.76 -13.15
N PRO A 49 1.15 16.75 -13.65
CA PRO A 49 0.76 15.58 -12.86
C PRO A 49 1.96 14.77 -12.38
N GLU A 50 3.02 14.65 -13.18
CA GLU A 50 4.23 13.89 -12.83
C GLU A 50 4.87 14.49 -11.58
N TYR A 51 5.13 15.80 -11.59
CA TYR A 51 5.65 16.50 -10.42
C TYR A 51 4.80 16.25 -9.17
N ALA A 52 3.47 16.37 -9.27
CA ALA A 52 2.58 16.21 -8.12
C ALA A 52 2.58 14.78 -7.56
N LEU A 53 2.62 13.76 -8.42
CA LEU A 53 2.56 12.34 -8.03
C LEU A 53 3.89 11.82 -7.47
N TYR A 54 5.01 12.26 -8.06
CA TYR A 54 6.34 11.88 -7.58
C TYR A 54 6.72 12.59 -6.28
N ASN A 55 6.42 13.89 -6.17
CA ASN A 55 6.95 14.71 -5.07
C ASN A 55 5.97 14.94 -3.91
N SER A 56 4.71 14.53 -4.01
CA SER A 56 3.78 14.63 -2.88
C SER A 56 4.21 13.71 -1.72
N PRO A 57 3.97 14.14 -0.46
CA PRO A 57 4.13 13.26 0.70
C PRO A 57 3.38 11.95 0.51
N ASP A 58 3.90 10.85 1.07
CA ASP A 58 3.38 9.50 0.82
C ASP A 58 1.86 9.38 1.07
N PHE A 59 1.38 9.99 2.15
CA PHE A 59 -0.05 10.01 2.52
C PHE A 59 -0.93 10.92 1.66
N ASN A 60 -0.35 11.73 0.77
CA ASN A 60 -1.05 12.57 -0.20
C ASN A 60 -1.08 11.96 -1.60
N LYS A 61 -0.33 10.89 -1.88
CA LYS A 61 -0.21 10.34 -3.23
C LYS A 61 -1.57 9.89 -3.78
N GLN A 62 -2.42 9.30 -2.94
CA GLN A 62 -3.80 8.95 -3.29
C GLN A 62 -4.61 10.17 -3.76
N TYR A 63 -4.56 11.26 -3.00
CA TYR A 63 -5.26 12.50 -3.36
C TYR A 63 -4.82 13.03 -4.72
N PHE A 64 -3.51 13.09 -4.98
CA PHE A 64 -3.00 13.57 -6.26
C PHE A 64 -3.32 12.62 -7.42
N LEU A 65 -3.33 11.31 -7.18
CA LEU A 65 -3.80 10.34 -8.20
C LEU A 65 -5.24 10.62 -8.59
N SER A 66 -6.13 10.79 -7.60
CA SER A 66 -7.54 11.12 -7.83
C SER A 66 -7.71 12.44 -8.58
N LYS A 67 -6.97 13.49 -8.19
CA LYS A 67 -7.04 14.83 -8.80
C LYS A 67 -6.76 14.80 -10.31
N TRP A 68 -5.83 13.95 -10.73
CA TRP A 68 -5.38 13.90 -12.11
C TRP A 68 -6.02 12.79 -12.94
N TRP A 69 -6.61 11.77 -12.31
CA TRP A 69 -7.04 10.53 -12.96
C TRP A 69 -7.79 10.71 -14.28
N ASP A 70 -8.84 11.53 -14.29
CA ASP A 70 -9.69 11.72 -15.47
C ASP A 70 -9.01 12.51 -16.60
N LYS A 71 -7.84 13.08 -16.34
CA LYS A 71 -7.02 13.84 -17.31
C LYS A 71 -5.86 13.01 -17.87
N LEU A 72 -5.59 11.84 -17.29
CA LEU A 72 -4.51 10.97 -17.70
C LEU A 72 -5.01 10.01 -18.79
N ASP A 73 -4.17 9.75 -19.78
CA ASP A 73 -4.42 8.65 -20.71
C ASP A 73 -4.18 7.29 -20.03
N ARG A 74 -4.49 6.19 -20.73
CA ARG A 74 -4.34 4.84 -20.17
C ARG A 74 -2.89 4.53 -19.75
N PHE A 75 -1.91 4.97 -20.53
CA PHE A 75 -0.49 4.69 -20.27
C PHE A 75 -0.03 5.41 -19.00
N ASP A 76 -0.38 6.69 -18.87
CA ASP A 76 -0.09 7.48 -17.70
C ASP A 76 -0.82 6.98 -16.46
N LYS A 77 -2.11 6.60 -16.59
CA LYS A 77 -2.86 5.99 -15.49
C LYS A 77 -2.17 4.74 -14.96
N GLU A 78 -1.70 3.85 -15.82
CA GLU A 78 -0.93 2.67 -15.43
C GLU A 78 0.37 3.06 -14.73
N LYS A 79 1.21 3.89 -15.37
CA LYS A 79 2.48 4.38 -14.82
C LYS A 79 2.30 4.95 -13.40
N TYR A 80 1.33 5.85 -13.24
CA TYR A 80 1.11 6.55 -12.00
C TYR A 80 0.39 5.71 -10.94
N LEU A 81 -0.54 4.82 -11.32
CA LEU A 81 -1.14 3.88 -10.37
C LEU A 81 -0.08 2.94 -9.79
N ILE A 82 0.84 2.42 -10.61
CA ILE A 82 1.98 1.60 -10.14
C ILE A 82 2.84 2.40 -9.16
N HIS A 83 3.27 3.60 -9.56
CA HIS A 83 4.10 4.46 -8.72
C HIS A 83 3.43 4.77 -7.38
N VAL A 84 2.18 5.24 -7.41
CA VAL A 84 1.43 5.60 -6.21
C VAL A 84 1.16 4.36 -5.35
N TRP A 85 0.82 3.22 -5.94
CA TRP A 85 0.64 1.96 -5.21
C TRP A 85 1.90 1.57 -4.43
N LEU A 86 3.08 1.66 -5.05
CA LEU A 86 4.34 1.27 -4.40
C LEU A 86 4.86 2.29 -3.39
N ASN A 87 4.40 3.55 -3.45
CA ASN A 87 4.94 4.65 -2.63
C ASN A 87 3.91 5.32 -1.70
N LYS A 88 2.68 4.81 -1.60
CA LYS A 88 1.57 5.37 -0.77
C LYS A 88 1.77 5.32 0.75
N GLY A 89 2.86 4.73 1.22
CA GLY A 89 3.02 4.37 2.63
C GLY A 89 1.99 3.33 3.09
N VAL A 90 1.42 3.53 4.28
CA VAL A 90 0.46 2.57 4.87
C VAL A 90 -0.90 2.67 4.17
N SER A 91 -1.35 1.58 3.53
CA SER A 91 -2.60 1.50 2.75
C SER A 91 -3.89 1.81 3.53
N LEU A 92 -3.83 1.99 4.85
CA LEU A 92 -4.99 2.10 5.73
C LEU A 92 -5.71 3.45 5.61
N LEU A 93 -5.04 4.52 5.18
CA LEU A 93 -5.56 5.88 5.25
C LEU A 93 -6.90 6.08 4.51
N HIS A 94 -7.03 5.50 3.32
CA HIS A 94 -8.24 5.63 2.48
C HIS A 94 -9.05 4.33 2.39
N GLY A 95 -8.61 3.27 3.08
CA GLY A 95 -9.20 1.94 2.96
C GLY A 95 -8.98 1.28 1.59
N TYR A 96 -9.42 0.04 1.48
CA TYR A 96 -9.23 -0.79 0.28
C TYR A 96 -10.22 -0.44 -0.84
N ASP A 97 -11.43 -0.01 -0.52
CA ASP A 97 -12.43 0.41 -1.50
C ASP A 97 -11.98 1.57 -2.37
N TRP A 98 -11.15 2.46 -1.82
CA TRP A 98 -10.63 3.59 -2.58
C TRP A 98 -9.79 3.15 -3.77
N TRP A 99 -9.03 2.05 -3.68
CA TRP A 99 -8.14 1.58 -4.74
C TRP A 99 -8.85 0.86 -5.88
N LEU A 100 -9.95 0.17 -5.57
CA LEU A 100 -10.59 -0.74 -6.51
C LEU A 100 -11.05 -0.07 -7.81
N PRO A 101 -11.66 1.14 -7.82
CA PRO A 101 -12.04 1.80 -9.06
C PRO A 101 -10.85 2.03 -10.00
N TYR A 102 -9.69 2.43 -9.49
CA TYR A 102 -8.49 2.70 -10.30
C TYR A 102 -7.94 1.44 -10.96
N PHE A 103 -7.86 0.34 -10.21
CA PHE A 103 -7.47 -0.95 -10.77
C PHE A 103 -8.50 -1.50 -11.76
N LYS A 104 -9.80 -1.32 -11.50
CA LYS A 104 -10.86 -1.78 -12.40
C LYS A 104 -10.92 -1.01 -13.71
N ASP A 105 -10.64 0.29 -13.69
CA ASP A 105 -10.61 1.16 -14.87
C ASP A 105 -9.50 0.75 -15.85
N ILE A 106 -8.31 0.39 -15.35
CA ILE A 106 -7.18 -0.02 -16.20
C ILE A 106 -7.22 -1.50 -16.57
N GLY A 107 -7.80 -2.33 -15.70
CA GLY A 107 -7.70 -3.77 -15.77
C GLY A 107 -6.38 -4.27 -15.17
N PHE A 108 -5.93 -5.44 -15.62
CA PHE A 108 -4.71 -6.05 -15.10
C PHE A 108 -3.46 -5.24 -15.48
N ILE A 109 -2.61 -4.96 -14.50
CA ILE A 109 -1.32 -4.26 -14.70
C ILE A 109 -0.18 -4.96 -13.94
N SER A 110 1.05 -4.81 -14.42
CA SER A 110 2.23 -5.45 -13.82
C SER A 110 3.49 -4.62 -14.05
N ASN A 111 4.37 -4.53 -13.05
CA ASN A 111 5.67 -3.85 -13.18
C ASN A 111 6.86 -4.83 -13.25
N CYS A 112 6.60 -6.14 -13.29
CA CYS A 112 7.64 -7.17 -13.14
C CYS A 112 7.60 -8.26 -14.21
N ASN A 113 7.11 -7.92 -15.42
CA ASN A 113 6.94 -8.84 -16.57
C ASN A 113 6.16 -10.13 -16.23
N SER A 114 5.45 -10.15 -15.10
CA SER A 114 4.66 -11.31 -14.68
C SER A 114 3.30 -11.24 -15.36
N PRO A 115 2.95 -12.24 -16.19
CA PRO A 115 1.66 -12.27 -16.86
C PRO A 115 0.53 -12.52 -15.85
N LYS A 116 -0.69 -12.18 -16.24
CA LYS A 116 -1.88 -12.55 -15.47
C LYS A 116 -1.96 -14.09 -15.38
N PRO A 117 -2.13 -14.68 -14.19
CA PRO A 117 -2.31 -16.12 -14.06
C PRO A 117 -3.55 -16.59 -14.83
N ASN A 118 -3.46 -17.77 -15.41
CA ASN A 118 -4.56 -18.46 -16.09
C ASN A 118 -5.21 -19.54 -15.20
N GLU A 119 -4.62 -19.84 -14.05
CA GLU A 119 -5.08 -20.82 -13.08
C GLU A 119 -5.24 -20.18 -11.70
N ASP A 120 -6.01 -20.84 -10.83
CA ASP A 120 -6.17 -20.46 -9.44
C ASP A 120 -4.81 -20.48 -8.71
N ILE A 121 -4.56 -19.47 -7.88
CA ILE A 121 -3.30 -19.33 -7.15
C ILE A 121 -3.53 -19.26 -5.64
N LEU A 122 -2.73 -20.00 -4.88
CA LEU A 122 -2.70 -19.92 -3.42
C LEU A 122 -1.81 -18.74 -3.00
N LEU A 123 -2.39 -17.81 -2.25
CA LEU A 123 -1.71 -16.62 -1.76
C LEU A 123 -1.82 -16.52 -0.23
N TYR A 124 -0.89 -15.74 0.35
CA TYR A 124 -0.72 -15.53 1.77
C TYR A 124 -0.63 -14.05 2.11
N ARG A 125 -0.97 -13.70 3.36
CA ARG A 125 -0.88 -12.34 3.87
C ARG A 125 -0.67 -12.35 5.38
N GLY A 126 0.31 -11.61 5.87
CA GLY A 126 0.42 -11.26 7.28
C GLY A 126 -0.42 -10.01 7.56
N ALA A 127 -1.36 -10.06 8.50
CA ALA A 127 -2.19 -8.91 8.81
C ALA A 127 -2.82 -8.99 10.21
N TYR A 128 -3.28 -7.86 10.73
CA TYR A 128 -4.25 -7.87 11.83
C TYR A 128 -5.59 -8.43 11.36
N PRO A 129 -6.41 -9.02 12.25
CA PRO A 129 -7.72 -9.58 11.90
C PRO A 129 -8.63 -8.61 11.14
N ALA A 130 -8.65 -7.34 11.55
CA ALA A 130 -9.43 -6.28 10.90
C ALA A 130 -8.97 -5.97 9.46
N PHE A 131 -7.79 -6.43 9.05
CA PHE A 131 -7.19 -6.20 7.74
C PHE A 131 -6.88 -7.52 7.03
N SER A 132 -7.55 -8.61 7.39
CA SER A 132 -7.38 -9.93 6.77
C SER A 132 -7.86 -9.95 5.32
N GLN A 133 -8.92 -9.21 5.00
CA GLN A 133 -9.48 -9.02 3.65
C GLN A 133 -8.95 -7.76 2.97
N GLY A 134 -7.66 -7.73 2.61
CA GLY A 134 -7.09 -6.60 1.86
C GLY A 134 -6.70 -6.93 0.43
N LEU A 135 -6.22 -5.93 -0.31
CA LEU A 135 -5.80 -6.11 -1.71
C LEU A 135 -4.43 -6.79 -1.86
N SER A 136 -3.51 -6.54 -0.93
CA SER A 136 -2.11 -6.97 -1.00
C SER A 136 -1.92 -8.40 -0.49
N TRP A 137 -1.41 -9.29 -1.34
CA TRP A 137 -1.13 -10.70 -1.04
C TRP A 137 0.20 -11.13 -1.64
N THR A 138 0.80 -12.19 -1.12
CA THR A 138 2.08 -12.74 -1.62
C THR A 138 1.95 -14.24 -1.88
N PRO A 139 2.65 -14.82 -2.88
CA PRO A 139 2.74 -16.27 -3.00
C PRO A 139 3.72 -16.88 -1.99
N ASN A 140 4.55 -16.05 -1.32
CA ASN A 140 5.57 -16.51 -0.39
C ASN A 140 5.03 -16.59 1.04
N ARG A 141 4.74 -17.80 1.52
CA ARG A 141 4.26 -18.06 2.89
C ARG A 141 5.24 -17.57 3.96
N GLU A 142 6.54 -17.75 3.78
CA GLU A 142 7.53 -17.34 4.77
C GLU A 142 7.61 -15.82 4.87
N PHE A 143 7.51 -15.11 3.75
CA PHE A 143 7.40 -13.65 3.76
C PHE A 143 6.17 -13.17 4.55
N ALA A 144 5.01 -13.80 4.34
CA ALA A 144 3.80 -13.48 5.10
C ALA A 144 3.96 -13.76 6.61
N LYS A 145 4.69 -14.83 6.99
CA LYS A 145 5.02 -15.11 8.39
C LYS A 145 5.94 -14.06 9.00
N THR A 146 7.01 -13.66 8.29
CA THR A 146 7.92 -12.61 8.79
C THR A 146 7.18 -11.31 9.03
N PHE A 147 6.28 -10.93 8.11
CA PHE A 147 5.44 -9.73 8.29
C PHE A 147 4.47 -9.87 9.48
N ALA A 148 3.81 -11.03 9.64
CA ALA A 148 2.97 -11.29 10.81
C ALA A 148 3.76 -11.29 12.14
N GLY A 149 5.05 -11.63 12.11
CA GLY A 149 5.94 -11.57 13.28
C GLY A 149 6.19 -10.16 13.82
N GLN A 150 5.83 -9.10 13.08
CA GLN A 150 6.05 -7.71 13.49
C GLN A 150 5.03 -7.19 14.49
N GLY A 151 3.92 -7.90 14.74
CA GLY A 151 2.88 -7.46 15.65
C GLY A 151 2.21 -8.61 16.41
N GLU A 152 2.02 -8.45 17.71
CA GLU A 152 1.53 -9.50 18.62
C GLU A 152 0.16 -10.09 18.22
N LYS A 153 -0.67 -9.30 17.54
CA LYS A 153 -2.04 -9.69 17.15
C LYS A 153 -2.18 -10.03 15.67
N MET A 154 -1.08 -10.04 14.92
CA MET A 154 -1.11 -10.35 13.49
C MET A 154 -1.12 -11.86 13.28
N ASN A 155 -1.87 -12.30 12.27
CA ASN A 155 -1.93 -13.70 11.84
C ASN A 155 -1.50 -13.82 10.38
N VAL A 156 -1.15 -15.03 9.99
CA VAL A 156 -1.01 -15.40 8.59
C VAL A 156 -2.36 -15.89 8.09
N TYR A 157 -2.84 -15.26 7.03
CA TYR A 157 -4.02 -15.66 6.29
C TYR A 157 -3.60 -16.29 4.97
N GLN A 158 -4.41 -17.22 4.47
CA GLN A 158 -4.27 -17.80 3.14
C GLN A 158 -5.58 -17.71 2.38
N VAL A 159 -5.49 -17.68 1.05
CA VAL A 159 -6.66 -17.73 0.17
C VAL A 159 -6.28 -18.26 -1.20
N VAL A 160 -7.20 -19.00 -1.82
CA VAL A 160 -7.10 -19.38 -3.23
C VAL A 160 -7.80 -18.30 -4.05
N VAL A 161 -7.08 -17.67 -4.96
CA VAL A 161 -7.57 -16.55 -5.77
C VAL A 161 -7.68 -16.98 -7.21
N LYS A 162 -8.86 -16.74 -7.79
CA LYS A 162 -9.11 -16.99 -9.21
C LYS A 162 -8.48 -15.92 -10.10
N PRO A 163 -8.07 -16.26 -11.34
CA PRO A 163 -7.52 -15.32 -12.32
C PRO A 163 -8.27 -13.98 -12.43
N GLU A 164 -9.59 -14.01 -12.52
CA GLU A 164 -10.44 -12.82 -12.70
C GLU A 164 -10.37 -11.84 -11.52
N SER A 165 -10.02 -12.33 -10.32
CA SER A 165 -9.89 -11.51 -9.11
C SER A 165 -8.53 -10.83 -9.01
N ILE A 166 -7.56 -11.17 -9.86
CA ILE A 166 -6.22 -10.57 -9.86
C ILE A 166 -6.23 -9.29 -10.71
N LEU A 167 -5.97 -8.18 -10.01
CA LEU A 167 -5.96 -6.81 -10.54
C LEU A 167 -4.55 -6.34 -10.91
N GLY A 168 -3.51 -6.91 -10.30
CA GLY A 168 -2.14 -6.64 -10.72
C GLY A 168 -1.10 -7.47 -10.00
N ILE A 169 0.13 -7.43 -10.51
CA ILE A 169 1.30 -8.07 -9.91
C ILE A 169 2.43 -7.07 -9.82
N PHE A 170 2.99 -6.90 -8.63
CA PHE A 170 4.04 -5.94 -8.38
C PHE A 170 5.26 -6.57 -7.73
N SER A 171 6.43 -6.12 -8.17
CA SER A 171 7.70 -6.31 -7.49
C SER A 171 8.21 -4.96 -7.00
N GLY A 172 8.62 -4.90 -5.74
CA GLY A 172 9.13 -3.68 -5.14
C GLY A 172 9.78 -3.94 -3.79
N THR A 173 10.33 -2.90 -3.19
CA THR A 173 10.90 -2.98 -1.84
C THR A 173 9.77 -3.03 -0.81
N ALA A 174 9.67 -4.10 -0.03
CA ALA A 174 8.65 -4.24 1.00
C ALA A 174 8.99 -3.53 2.33
N GLY A 175 10.03 -2.69 2.34
CA GLY A 175 10.56 -2.03 3.53
C GLY A 175 11.44 -2.94 4.39
N TYR A 176 11.78 -2.48 5.59
CA TYR A 176 12.54 -3.23 6.59
C TYR A 176 11.61 -4.22 7.30
N ILE A 177 11.58 -5.45 6.80
CA ILE A 177 10.89 -6.56 7.44
C ILE A 177 11.98 -7.50 7.96
N GLY A 178 11.93 -7.96 9.22
CA GLY A 178 12.97 -8.83 9.79
C GLY A 178 14.16 -8.08 10.40
N GLU A 179 15.36 -8.65 10.28
CA GLU A 179 16.59 -8.11 10.89
C GLU A 179 16.99 -6.74 10.34
N PRO A 180 17.65 -5.88 11.15
CA PRO A 180 18.23 -4.64 10.65
C PRO A 180 19.13 -4.92 9.44
N ASN A 181 18.91 -4.19 8.33
CA ASN A 181 19.64 -4.29 7.05
C ASN A 181 19.20 -5.38 6.06
N GLN A 182 18.17 -6.18 6.34
CA GLN A 182 17.62 -7.08 5.32
C GLN A 182 16.52 -6.38 4.50
N ILE A 183 16.81 -6.12 3.23
CA ILE A 183 15.83 -5.59 2.27
C ILE A 183 15.07 -6.77 1.67
N TYR A 184 13.78 -6.88 1.97
CA TYR A 184 12.91 -7.84 1.31
C TYR A 184 12.31 -7.22 0.05
N HIS A 185 12.53 -7.86 -1.09
CA HIS A 185 11.80 -7.57 -2.31
C HIS A 185 10.47 -8.32 -2.25
N GLY A 186 9.38 -7.56 -2.11
CA GLY A 186 8.03 -8.11 -2.09
C GLY A 186 7.58 -8.45 -3.50
N PHE A 187 7.13 -9.69 -3.70
CA PHE A 187 6.30 -10.07 -4.83
C PHE A 187 4.84 -10.06 -4.37
N GLU A 188 4.07 -9.13 -4.91
CA GLU A 188 2.73 -8.77 -4.46
C GLU A 188 1.71 -9.03 -5.56
N TYR A 189 0.63 -9.73 -5.23
CA TYR A 189 -0.61 -9.76 -5.98
C TYR A 189 -1.57 -8.73 -5.40
N VAL A 190 -2.12 -7.89 -6.26
CA VAL A 190 -3.25 -7.02 -5.93
C VAL A 190 -4.53 -7.71 -6.40
N VAL A 191 -5.45 -7.95 -5.47
CA VAL A 191 -6.68 -8.71 -5.70
C VAL A 191 -7.93 -7.88 -5.39
N ASP A 192 -9.05 -8.16 -6.06
CA ASP A 192 -10.36 -7.65 -5.64
C ASP A 192 -10.73 -8.31 -4.33
N TYR A 193 -10.49 -7.61 -3.22
CA TYR A 193 -10.62 -8.18 -1.88
C TYR A 193 -12.06 -8.63 -1.54
N ARG A 194 -13.06 -8.16 -2.31
CA ARG A 194 -14.48 -8.50 -2.12
C ARG A 194 -14.85 -9.88 -2.67
N THR A 195 -13.99 -10.49 -3.48
CA THR A 195 -14.25 -11.79 -4.12
C THR A 195 -13.53 -12.94 -3.41
N ILE A 196 -12.82 -12.66 -2.32
CA ILE A 196 -11.98 -13.63 -1.62
C ILE A 196 -12.46 -13.83 -0.18
N GLU A 197 -12.24 -15.05 0.33
CA GLU A 197 -12.54 -15.40 1.73
C GLU A 197 -11.28 -15.96 2.42
N PRO A 198 -10.51 -15.08 3.09
CA PRO A 198 -9.30 -15.48 3.81
C PRO A 198 -9.55 -16.47 4.93
N LYS A 199 -8.69 -17.50 5.01
CA LYS A 199 -8.66 -18.45 6.14
C LYS A 199 -7.38 -18.26 6.95
N ILE A 200 -7.49 -18.34 8.26
CA ILE A 200 -6.31 -18.32 9.15
C ILE A 200 -5.49 -19.59 8.90
N VAL A 201 -4.18 -19.43 8.71
CA VAL A 201 -3.23 -20.54 8.70
C VAL A 201 -2.92 -20.87 10.16
N ARG A 202 -3.49 -21.95 10.69
CA ARG A 202 -3.10 -22.46 12.01
C ARG A 202 -1.63 -22.91 11.95
N ARG A 203 -0.87 -22.56 12.99
CA ARG A 203 0.54 -22.96 13.15
C ARG A 203 0.67 -24.47 13.13
#